data_AF-A0A183DZE4-F1
#
_entry.id   AF-A0A183DZE4-F1
#
_cell.length_a   1.000
_cell.length_b   1.000
_cell.length_c   1.000
_cell.angle_alpha   90.00
_cell.angle_beta   90.00
_cell.angle_gamma   90.00
#
_symmetry.space_group_name_H-M   'P 1'
#
loop_
_entity.id
_entity.type
_entity.pdbx_description
1 polymer ?
#
loop_
_entity_poly.entity_id
_entity_poly.type
_entity_poly.pdbx_seq_one_letter_code
_entity_poly.pdbx_strand_id
1 'polypeptide(L)'
;MEKPEVSDSLYVPAGQFSFCIPHAGLYKVTLDACHKFDKPFYELRIPQDVPLAASATKFMISASVELNPEDLAFDDMELLIKSYSDEQTVPVTSSSANKLIFTSYLSYLDTVAPITLVPQSKTYLFNPTSHVFHFNGECHLDEITFKADKGVFLEGRVMPAVEGVEIRSSHSKDPNVILKGKNGYKFEKTDELGVLRAIKLSQLIVVATDVETGKPLSSRPGEYFLRPILQEYQFEPKSLTININEGELETVSVKGHRFAYSVFGKVSHPAGQPVSSMVVEAVSEQCSQLQEEDTTDERGEYRIRGLHPNCVYRLVLKTPSGQRMKSYPRYYDITVCSIFKAKSRDFLTQIFTSSAKSSLPVLWLK
;
A
#
# COMPACT_ATOMS: atom_id res chain seq x y z
N MET A 1 -33.71 38.26 -56.79
CA MET A 1 -32.68 37.39 -57.38
C MET A 1 -31.91 36.79 -56.23
N GLU A 2 -32.30 35.59 -55.80
CA GLU A 2 -31.51 34.82 -54.84
C GLU A 2 -30.18 34.48 -55.51
N LYS A 3 -29.09 34.89 -54.86
CA LYS A 3 -27.73 34.56 -55.31
C LYS A 3 -27.59 33.05 -55.11
N PRO A 4 -27.27 32.25 -56.15
CA PRO A 4 -27.13 30.82 -55.98
C PRO A 4 -25.99 30.55 -54.99
N GLU A 5 -26.32 30.03 -53.81
CA GLU A 5 -25.33 29.45 -52.90
C GLU A 5 -24.81 28.17 -53.54
N VAL A 6 -23.71 28.29 -54.27
CA VAL A 6 -22.95 27.13 -54.73
C VAL A 6 -22.15 26.63 -53.53
N SER A 7 -22.76 25.73 -52.77
CA SER A 7 -22.07 24.94 -51.74
C SER A 7 -21.47 23.70 -52.41
N ASP A 8 -20.35 23.88 -53.09
CA ASP A 8 -19.61 22.78 -53.71
C ASP A 8 -18.32 22.50 -52.91
N SER A 9 -18.00 21.22 -52.70
CA SER A 9 -16.82 20.81 -51.94
C SER A 9 -15.68 20.48 -52.89
N LEU A 10 -14.58 21.22 -52.79
CA LEU A 10 -13.40 21.00 -53.62
C LEU A 10 -12.27 20.35 -52.83
N TYR A 11 -11.71 19.27 -53.34
CA TYR A 11 -10.51 18.66 -52.78
C TYR A 11 -9.26 19.47 -53.16
N VAL A 12 -8.51 19.94 -52.16
CA VAL A 12 -7.29 20.74 -52.34
C VAL A 12 -6.13 20.04 -51.62
N PRO A 13 -5.05 19.63 -52.33
CA PRO A 13 -3.88 19.04 -51.68
C PRO A 13 -3.04 20.09 -50.93
N ALA A 14 -2.05 19.63 -50.15
CA ALA A 14 -1.10 20.53 -49.49
C ALA A 14 -0.12 21.17 -50.49
N GLY A 15 0.04 22.49 -50.43
CA GLY A 15 0.88 23.26 -51.36
C GLY A 15 0.10 24.29 -52.19
N GLN A 16 0.67 24.70 -53.33
CA GLN A 16 0.05 25.70 -54.19
C GLN A 16 -0.78 25.03 -55.29
N PHE A 17 -2.07 25.36 -55.35
CA PHE A 17 -3.00 24.83 -56.35
C PHE A 17 -3.84 25.94 -56.98
N SER A 18 -4.37 25.64 -58.16
CA SER A 18 -5.28 26.52 -58.90
C SER A 18 -6.47 25.71 -59.38
N PHE A 19 -7.66 26.29 -59.25
CA PHE A 19 -8.92 25.66 -59.66
C PHE A 19 -9.85 26.70 -60.26
N CYS A 20 -10.70 26.26 -61.18
CA CYS A 20 -11.66 27.13 -61.84
C CYS A 20 -12.95 27.20 -61.02
N ILE A 21 -13.42 28.41 -60.72
CA ILE A 21 -14.72 28.65 -60.08
C ILE A 21 -15.73 29.06 -61.17
N PRO A 22 -16.96 28.50 -61.18
CA PRO A 22 -17.91 28.67 -62.29
C PRO A 22 -18.41 30.11 -62.48
N HIS A 23 -18.42 30.94 -61.43
CA HIS A 23 -18.90 32.32 -61.50
C HIS A 23 -17.93 33.31 -60.83
N ALA A 24 -17.89 34.53 -61.35
CA ALA A 24 -17.20 35.64 -60.69
C ALA A 24 -18.05 36.12 -59.49
N GLY A 25 -17.39 36.45 -58.37
CA GLY A 25 -18.11 36.80 -57.15
C GLY A 25 -17.25 36.79 -55.90
N LEU A 26 -17.90 37.02 -54.76
CA LEU A 26 -17.30 36.89 -53.43
C LEU A 26 -17.76 35.56 -52.83
N TYR A 27 -16.80 34.76 -52.41
CA TYR A 27 -16.99 33.45 -51.82
C TYR A 27 -16.46 33.43 -50.39
N LYS A 28 -17.19 32.76 -49.51
CA LYS A 28 -16.72 32.43 -48.16
C LYS A 28 -16.18 31.00 -48.21
N VAL A 29 -14.88 30.85 -48.01
CA VAL A 29 -14.19 29.57 -48.07
C VAL A 29 -13.91 29.09 -46.64
N THR A 30 -14.40 27.90 -46.32
CA THR A 30 -14.06 27.18 -45.07
C THR A 30 -13.27 25.94 -45.45
N LEU A 31 -12.19 25.68 -44.71
CA LEU A 31 -11.34 24.53 -44.94
C LEU A 31 -11.76 23.41 -43.99
N ASP A 32 -12.24 22.30 -44.55
CA ASP A 32 -12.54 21.07 -43.80
C ASP A 32 -11.36 20.11 -43.90
N ALA A 33 -10.55 20.07 -42.84
CA ALA A 33 -9.35 19.24 -42.78
C ALA A 33 -9.05 18.88 -41.32
N CYS A 34 -8.11 17.95 -41.13
CA CYS A 34 -7.53 17.64 -39.81
C CYS A 34 -6.68 18.79 -39.22
N HIS A 35 -6.59 19.93 -39.91
CA HIS A 35 -5.80 21.08 -39.51
C HIS A 35 -6.72 22.19 -39.02
N LYS A 36 -6.28 22.93 -37.99
CA LYS A 36 -6.86 24.25 -37.68
C LYS A 36 -6.01 25.33 -38.31
N PHE A 37 -6.65 26.20 -39.08
CA PHE A 37 -5.97 27.25 -39.81
C PHE A 37 -5.97 28.59 -39.06
N ASP A 38 -5.17 29.54 -39.54
CA ASP A 38 -5.02 30.89 -38.97
C ASP A 38 -6.35 31.68 -38.94
N LYS A 39 -7.32 31.31 -39.77
CA LYS A 39 -8.66 31.93 -39.82
C LYS A 39 -9.76 30.85 -39.88
N PRO A 40 -10.94 31.11 -39.27
CA PRO A 40 -12.07 30.19 -39.32
C PRO A 40 -12.75 30.14 -40.71
N PHE A 41 -12.59 31.19 -41.50
CA PHE A 41 -12.99 31.25 -42.91
C PHE A 41 -12.14 32.29 -43.64
N TYR A 42 -12.13 32.20 -44.97
CA TYR A 42 -11.44 33.10 -45.86
C TYR A 42 -12.41 33.72 -46.86
N GLU A 43 -12.16 34.96 -47.24
CA GLU A 43 -12.93 35.62 -48.28
C GLU A 43 -12.15 35.57 -49.60
N LEU A 44 -12.78 35.03 -50.64
CA LEU A 44 -12.20 34.83 -51.95
C LEU A 44 -13.00 35.63 -52.97
N ARG A 45 -12.36 36.63 -53.61
CA ARG A 45 -12.98 37.43 -54.67
C ARG A 45 -12.46 36.95 -56.03
N ILE A 46 -13.36 36.56 -56.92
CA ILE A 46 -13.01 36.08 -58.27
C ILE A 46 -13.37 37.15 -59.32
N PRO A 47 -12.44 37.52 -60.21
CA PRO A 47 -11.03 37.11 -60.27
C PRO A 47 -10.18 37.73 -59.14
N GLN A 48 -9.13 37.03 -58.71
CA GLN A 48 -8.12 37.52 -57.75
C GLN A 48 -6.75 37.58 -58.42
N ASP A 49 -5.97 38.61 -58.06
CA ASP A 49 -4.56 38.75 -58.52
C ASP A 49 -3.56 38.11 -57.54
N VAL A 50 -3.98 37.89 -56.28
CA VAL A 50 -3.15 37.33 -55.22
C VAL A 50 -3.75 35.99 -54.80
N PRO A 51 -2.94 34.91 -54.67
CA PRO A 51 -3.44 33.63 -54.21
C PRO A 51 -3.92 33.72 -52.75
N LEU A 52 -5.01 33.02 -52.45
CA LEU A 52 -5.44 32.83 -51.08
C LEU A 52 -4.41 32.01 -50.31
N ALA A 53 -3.84 32.58 -49.25
CA ALA A 53 -2.92 31.89 -48.35
C ALA A 53 -3.64 31.49 -47.06
N ALA A 54 -3.57 30.21 -46.72
CA ALA A 54 -4.06 29.64 -45.47
C ALA A 54 -2.92 28.88 -44.78
N SER A 55 -2.68 29.16 -43.51
CA SER A 55 -1.60 28.53 -42.74
C SER A 55 -2.18 27.62 -41.67
N ALA A 56 -1.79 26.34 -41.69
CA ALA A 56 -2.13 25.41 -40.61
C ALA A 56 -1.38 25.82 -39.34
N THR A 57 -2.11 26.04 -38.25
CA THR A 57 -1.58 26.45 -36.94
C THR A 57 -1.61 25.31 -35.93
N LYS A 58 -2.56 24.39 -36.07
CA LYS A 58 -2.63 23.18 -35.23
C LYS A 58 -2.98 21.94 -36.04
N PHE A 59 -2.48 20.81 -35.60
CA PHE A 59 -2.57 19.52 -36.28
C PHE A 59 -3.32 18.53 -35.40
N MET A 60 -4.36 17.90 -35.95
CA MET A 60 -5.18 16.97 -35.19
C MET A 60 -4.41 15.70 -34.87
N ILE A 61 -4.56 15.27 -33.62
CA ILE A 61 -4.12 13.96 -33.16
C ILE A 61 -5.32 13.21 -32.59
N SER A 62 -5.35 11.89 -32.81
CA SER A 62 -6.34 11.03 -32.17
C SER A 62 -5.74 9.74 -31.65
N ALA A 63 -6.27 9.30 -30.51
CA ALA A 63 -5.97 8.03 -29.88
C ALA A 63 -7.26 7.39 -29.42
N SER A 64 -7.23 6.08 -29.22
CA SER A 64 -8.42 5.31 -28.90
C SER A 64 -8.23 4.42 -27.68
N VAL A 65 -9.32 4.10 -27.01
CA VAL A 65 -9.39 3.09 -25.96
C VAL A 65 -10.42 2.04 -26.36
N GLU A 66 -9.98 0.79 -26.46
CA GLU A 66 -10.84 -0.37 -26.68
C GLU A 66 -11.28 -0.94 -25.33
N LEU A 67 -12.60 -1.10 -25.16
CA LEU A 67 -13.26 -1.64 -23.97
C LEU A 67 -13.71 -3.08 -24.20
N ASN A 68 -13.82 -3.86 -23.13
CA ASN A 68 -14.49 -5.16 -23.21
C ASN A 68 -16.01 -4.97 -23.42
N PRO A 69 -16.68 -5.80 -24.25
CA PRO A 69 -18.10 -5.64 -24.57
C PRO A 69 -19.06 -5.69 -23.36
N GLU A 70 -18.61 -6.24 -22.23
CA GLU A 70 -19.38 -6.41 -21.00
C GLU A 70 -19.31 -5.16 -20.08
N ASP A 71 -18.42 -4.22 -20.38
CA ASP A 71 -18.15 -3.04 -19.56
C ASP A 71 -19.05 -1.85 -19.97
N LEU A 72 -20.14 -1.66 -19.22
CA LEU A 72 -21.20 -0.68 -19.54
C LEU A 72 -20.99 0.75 -18.98
N ALA A 73 -19.89 1.02 -18.26
CA ALA A 73 -19.67 2.30 -17.59
C ALA A 73 -18.23 2.81 -17.80
N PHE A 74 -18.07 4.01 -18.38
CA PHE A 74 -16.78 4.60 -18.76
C PHE A 74 -16.72 6.13 -18.52
N ASP A 75 -17.52 6.64 -17.59
CA ASP A 75 -17.67 8.09 -17.34
C ASP A 75 -16.41 8.78 -16.79
N ASP A 76 -15.40 8.02 -16.37
CA ASP A 76 -14.14 8.50 -15.79
C ASP A 76 -12.93 8.39 -16.72
N MET A 77 -13.16 8.16 -18.03
CA MET A 77 -12.12 7.99 -19.03
C MET A 77 -11.60 9.33 -19.57
N GLU A 78 -10.31 9.58 -19.37
CA GLU A 78 -9.62 10.77 -19.86
C GLU A 78 -8.27 10.40 -20.51
N LEU A 79 -7.77 11.25 -21.40
CA LEU A 79 -6.45 11.10 -22.00
C LEU A 79 -5.57 12.29 -21.64
N LEU A 80 -4.50 12.04 -20.90
CA LEU A 80 -3.47 13.03 -20.63
C LEU A 80 -2.46 13.07 -21.79
N ILE A 81 -2.25 14.25 -22.34
CA ILE A 81 -1.34 14.52 -23.45
C ILE A 81 -0.25 15.47 -22.92
N LYS A 82 0.97 14.95 -22.80
CA LYS A 82 2.14 15.74 -22.43
C LYS A 82 2.94 16.08 -23.69
N SER A 83 3.05 17.37 -23.97
CA SER A 83 3.82 17.93 -25.07
C SER A 83 4.91 18.86 -24.54
N TYR A 84 5.71 19.43 -25.44
CA TYR A 84 6.69 20.46 -25.04
C TYR A 84 6.01 21.74 -24.56
N SER A 85 4.93 22.16 -25.26
CA SER A 85 4.29 23.44 -24.99
C SER A 85 3.28 23.40 -23.84
N ASP A 86 2.63 22.24 -23.65
CA ASP A 86 1.51 22.11 -22.72
C ASP A 86 1.32 20.67 -22.22
N GLU A 87 0.66 20.54 -21.07
CA GLU A 87 0.16 19.29 -20.52
C GLU A 87 -1.36 19.40 -20.35
N GLN A 88 -2.12 18.70 -21.19
CA GLN A 88 -3.57 18.82 -21.26
C GLN A 88 -4.26 17.47 -21.04
N THR A 89 -5.40 17.51 -20.34
CA THR A 89 -6.28 16.35 -20.17
C THR A 89 -7.49 16.49 -21.10
N VAL A 90 -7.75 15.46 -21.90
CA VAL A 90 -8.75 15.45 -22.95
C VAL A 90 -9.83 14.43 -22.62
N PRO A 91 -11.12 14.83 -22.58
CA PRO A 91 -12.21 13.88 -22.37
C PRO A 91 -12.50 13.08 -23.65
N VAL A 92 -13.32 12.03 -23.52
CA VAL A 92 -13.81 11.27 -24.68
C VAL A 92 -14.48 12.22 -25.68
N THR A 93 -13.99 12.25 -26.91
CA THR A 93 -14.53 13.11 -27.98
C THR A 93 -15.69 12.43 -28.71
N SER A 94 -15.56 11.13 -28.95
CA SER A 94 -16.64 10.32 -29.53
C SER A 94 -16.53 8.89 -29.05
N SER A 95 -17.65 8.18 -29.00
CA SER A 95 -17.71 6.78 -28.63
C SER A 95 -18.44 5.96 -29.70
N SER A 96 -17.95 4.74 -29.89
CA SER A 96 -18.62 3.67 -30.61
C SER A 96 -18.69 2.45 -29.69
N ALA A 97 -19.53 1.44 -29.99
CA ALA A 97 -19.93 0.38 -29.05
C ALA A 97 -18.85 -0.09 -28.06
N ASN A 98 -17.63 -0.39 -28.53
CA ASN A 98 -16.51 -0.84 -27.70
C ASN A 98 -15.23 0.00 -27.86
N LYS A 99 -15.30 1.17 -28.49
CA LYS A 99 -14.12 2.01 -28.78
C LYS A 99 -14.42 3.47 -28.49
N LEU A 100 -13.67 4.03 -27.55
CA LEU A 100 -13.66 5.45 -27.21
C LEU A 100 -12.55 6.14 -28.00
N ILE A 101 -12.84 7.34 -28.51
CA ILE A 101 -11.90 8.13 -29.32
C ILE A 101 -11.68 9.46 -28.63
N PHE A 102 -10.41 9.83 -28.52
CA PHE A 102 -9.93 11.08 -27.97
C PHE A 102 -9.25 11.87 -29.08
N THR A 103 -9.70 13.10 -29.31
CA THR A 103 -9.16 13.96 -30.36
C THR A 103 -8.68 15.27 -29.75
N SER A 104 -7.44 15.64 -30.06
CA SER A 104 -6.85 16.91 -29.67
C SER A 104 -6.04 17.51 -30.80
N TYR A 105 -5.42 18.66 -30.56
CA TYR A 105 -4.63 19.39 -31.54
C TYR A 105 -3.28 19.80 -30.95
N LEU A 106 -2.20 19.53 -31.69
CA LEU A 106 -0.83 19.95 -31.35
C LEU A 106 -0.39 21.15 -32.18
N SER A 107 0.56 21.92 -31.66
CA SER A 107 1.19 23.05 -32.35
C SER A 107 2.51 22.62 -32.98
N TYR A 108 2.99 23.40 -33.96
CA TYR A 108 4.32 23.17 -34.55
C TYR A 108 5.45 23.21 -33.51
N LEU A 109 5.27 23.94 -32.40
CA LEU A 109 6.23 24.01 -31.29
C LEU A 109 6.45 22.65 -30.60
N ASP A 110 5.50 21.72 -30.73
CA ASP A 110 5.56 20.42 -30.09
C ASP A 110 6.44 19.41 -30.86
N THR A 111 7.03 19.80 -31.99
CA THR A 111 8.00 18.99 -32.76
C THR A 111 9.35 18.83 -32.05
N VAL A 112 9.61 19.64 -31.03
CA VAL A 112 10.92 19.75 -30.35
C VAL A 112 11.15 18.61 -29.36
N ALA A 113 10.09 17.98 -28.85
CA ALA A 113 10.16 16.92 -27.86
C ALA A 113 9.16 15.80 -28.18
N PRO A 114 9.40 14.56 -27.73
CA PRO A 114 8.43 13.50 -27.91
C PRO A 114 7.14 13.77 -27.12
N ILE A 115 6.01 13.39 -27.71
CA ILE A 115 4.68 13.51 -27.12
C ILE A 115 4.38 12.24 -26.35
N THR A 116 3.85 12.38 -25.14
CA THR A 116 3.42 11.24 -24.31
C THR A 116 1.91 11.26 -24.14
N LEU A 117 1.27 10.16 -24.52
CA LEU A 117 -0.16 9.91 -24.33
C LEU A 117 -0.33 8.93 -23.16
N VAL A 118 -1.11 9.32 -22.15
CA VAL A 118 -1.37 8.51 -20.95
C VAL A 118 -2.87 8.42 -20.71
N PRO A 119 -3.52 7.26 -20.94
CA PRO A 119 -4.92 7.09 -20.59
C PRO A 119 -5.10 7.07 -19.07
N GLN A 120 -6.18 7.67 -18.59
CA GLN A 120 -6.49 7.83 -17.17
C GLN A 120 -7.92 7.37 -16.88
N SER A 121 -8.09 6.65 -15.79
CA SER A 121 -9.38 6.24 -15.23
C SER A 121 -9.17 5.83 -13.77
N LYS A 122 -10.21 5.95 -12.95
CA LYS A 122 -10.24 5.45 -11.57
C LYS A 122 -10.63 3.97 -11.53
N THR A 123 -11.23 3.45 -12.60
CA THR A 123 -11.86 2.12 -12.65
C THR A 123 -11.23 1.17 -13.67
N TYR A 124 -10.39 1.65 -14.59
CA TYR A 124 -9.75 0.84 -15.62
C TYR A 124 -8.23 0.86 -15.53
N LEU A 125 -7.62 -0.27 -15.90
CA LEU A 125 -6.18 -0.42 -16.13
C LEU A 125 -5.93 -0.48 -17.64
N PHE A 126 -4.86 0.16 -18.10
CA PHE A 126 -4.57 0.30 -19.52
C PHE A 126 -3.33 -0.46 -19.95
N ASN A 127 -3.39 -1.07 -21.13
CA ASN A 127 -2.26 -1.70 -21.78
C ASN A 127 -2.14 -1.20 -23.23
N PRO A 128 -1.03 -0.53 -23.61
CA PRO A 128 0.08 -0.10 -22.74
C PRO A 128 -0.34 0.99 -21.74
N THR A 129 0.47 1.25 -20.70
CA THR A 129 0.17 2.30 -19.71
C THR A 129 0.41 3.72 -20.24
N SER A 130 1.16 3.85 -21.32
CA SER A 130 1.46 5.10 -22.01
C SER A 130 1.99 4.81 -23.40
N HIS A 131 1.87 5.78 -24.31
CA HIS A 131 2.48 5.75 -25.63
C HIS A 131 3.33 7.00 -25.84
N VAL A 132 4.50 6.84 -26.47
CA VAL A 132 5.40 7.96 -26.76
C VAL A 132 5.71 7.96 -28.24
N PHE A 133 5.50 9.09 -28.91
CA PHE A 133 5.81 9.25 -30.33
C PHE A 133 6.47 10.60 -30.61
N HIS A 134 7.14 10.70 -31.74
CA HIS A 134 7.75 11.96 -32.20
C HIS A 134 6.79 12.64 -33.17
N PHE A 135 6.39 13.86 -32.85
CA PHE A 135 5.51 14.65 -33.69
C PHE A 135 6.31 15.35 -34.80
N ASN A 136 5.94 15.10 -36.05
CA ASN A 136 6.62 15.60 -37.25
C ASN A 136 6.00 16.88 -37.83
N GLY A 137 4.95 17.43 -37.21
CA GLY A 137 4.20 18.56 -37.77
C GLY A 137 3.13 18.16 -38.79
N GLU A 138 2.66 16.91 -38.77
CA GLU A 138 1.53 16.42 -39.58
C GLU A 138 0.41 15.88 -38.69
N CYS A 139 -0.79 15.63 -39.25
CA CYS A 139 -1.88 15.03 -38.47
C CYS A 139 -1.59 13.55 -38.16
N HIS A 140 -1.81 13.13 -36.91
CA HIS A 140 -1.68 11.73 -36.48
C HIS A 140 -3.04 11.17 -36.08
N LEU A 141 -3.69 10.44 -36.99
CA LEU A 141 -5.00 9.85 -36.74
C LEU A 141 -4.86 8.39 -36.32
N ASP A 142 -5.58 7.98 -35.27
CA ASP A 142 -5.53 6.63 -34.69
C ASP A 142 -4.09 6.20 -34.32
N GLU A 143 -3.30 7.10 -33.75
CA GLU A 143 -1.88 6.90 -33.39
C GLU A 143 -1.66 5.66 -32.51
N ILE A 144 -2.59 5.40 -31.57
CA ILE A 144 -2.58 4.21 -30.74
C ILE A 144 -4.01 3.83 -30.32
N THR A 145 -4.25 2.54 -30.15
CA THR A 145 -5.39 1.99 -29.41
C THR A 145 -4.91 1.33 -28.12
N PHE A 146 -5.30 1.89 -26.99
CA PHE A 146 -5.08 1.31 -25.65
C PHE A 146 -6.16 0.27 -25.37
N LYS A 147 -5.80 -0.86 -24.78
CA LYS A 147 -6.79 -1.80 -24.23
C LYS A 147 -7.08 -1.42 -22.79
N ALA A 148 -8.35 -1.25 -22.45
CA ALA A 148 -8.80 -0.98 -21.10
C ALA A 148 -9.45 -2.22 -20.50
N ASP A 149 -8.87 -2.71 -19.40
CA ASP A 149 -9.42 -3.78 -18.60
C ASP A 149 -9.95 -3.20 -17.30
N LYS A 150 -11.21 -3.50 -16.97
CA LYS A 150 -11.81 -3.06 -15.70
C LYS A 150 -10.97 -3.57 -14.52
N GLY A 151 -10.40 -2.63 -13.78
CA GLY A 151 -9.60 -2.92 -12.60
C GLY A 151 -10.48 -3.39 -11.46
N VAL A 152 -10.13 -4.53 -10.86
CA VAL A 152 -10.66 -4.91 -9.54
C VAL A 152 -9.76 -4.24 -8.51
N PHE A 153 -10.18 -3.06 -8.05
CA PHE A 153 -9.51 -2.37 -6.96
C PHE A 153 -9.88 -3.08 -5.65
N LEU A 154 -8.90 -3.70 -5.01
CA LEU A 154 -9.05 -4.15 -3.63
C LEU A 154 -8.88 -2.93 -2.73
N GLU A 155 -9.98 -2.23 -2.45
CA GLU A 155 -10.01 -1.25 -1.37
C GLU A 155 -9.86 -1.98 -0.05
N GLY A 156 -8.66 -1.86 0.52
CA GLY A 156 -8.30 -2.57 1.72
C GLY A 156 -8.08 -1.66 2.91
N ARG A 157 -8.55 -2.08 4.08
CA ARG A 157 -8.29 -1.40 5.37
C ARG A 157 -7.36 -2.24 6.22
N VAL A 158 -6.41 -1.57 6.87
CA VAL A 158 -5.52 -2.19 7.85
C VAL A 158 -6.17 -2.12 9.23
N MET A 159 -6.25 -3.26 9.92
CA MET A 159 -6.70 -3.33 11.31
C MET A 159 -5.59 -3.88 12.22
N PRO A 160 -5.21 -3.16 13.30
CA PRO A 160 -5.61 -1.78 13.62
C PRO A 160 -5.02 -0.77 12.62
N ALA A 161 -5.57 0.45 12.56
CA ALA A 161 -5.08 1.49 11.65
C ALA A 161 -3.61 1.84 11.92
N VAL A 162 -2.77 1.83 10.89
CA VAL A 162 -1.33 2.16 10.97
C VAL A 162 -1.02 3.27 9.97
N GLU A 163 -0.41 4.35 10.46
CA GLU A 163 -0.02 5.51 9.64
C GLU A 163 1.18 5.19 8.73
N GLY A 164 1.10 5.61 7.45
CA GLY A 164 2.18 5.48 6.47
C GLY A 164 2.29 4.10 5.79
N VAL A 165 1.18 3.35 5.70
CA VAL A 165 1.13 2.05 5.02
C VAL A 165 0.56 2.20 3.61
N GLU A 166 1.25 1.65 2.61
CA GLU A 166 0.79 1.63 1.22
C GLU A 166 0.44 0.20 0.78
N ILE A 167 -0.82 -0.03 0.40
CA ILE A 167 -1.32 -1.32 -0.09
C ILE A 167 -1.50 -1.23 -1.61
N ARG A 168 -0.81 -2.08 -2.37
CA ARG A 168 -1.00 -2.20 -3.82
C ARG A 168 -1.21 -3.65 -4.21
N SER A 169 -2.27 -3.97 -4.97
CA SER A 169 -2.46 -5.31 -5.54
C SER A 169 -1.90 -5.35 -6.96
N SER A 170 -1.07 -6.34 -7.28
CA SER A 170 -0.64 -6.58 -8.66
C SER A 170 -1.55 -7.60 -9.32
N HIS A 171 -2.44 -7.14 -10.19
CA HIS A 171 -3.19 -7.95 -11.17
C HIS A 171 -4.40 -8.75 -10.64
N SER A 172 -5.43 -8.89 -11.49
CA SER A 172 -6.67 -9.64 -11.24
C SER A 172 -6.49 -11.17 -11.19
N LYS A 173 -5.32 -11.68 -11.58
CA LYS A 173 -5.02 -13.12 -11.72
C LYS A 173 -3.84 -13.58 -10.87
N ASP A 174 -3.09 -12.65 -10.26
CA ASP A 174 -2.02 -12.95 -9.31
C ASP A 174 -2.36 -12.30 -7.96
N PRO A 175 -2.68 -13.07 -6.91
CA PRO A 175 -3.11 -12.52 -5.63
C PRO A 175 -1.95 -11.94 -4.80
N ASN A 176 -0.74 -11.78 -5.35
CA ASN A 176 0.40 -11.25 -4.62
C ASN A 176 0.28 -9.73 -4.41
N VAL A 177 -0.45 -9.35 -3.35
CA VAL A 177 -0.50 -7.98 -2.84
C VAL A 177 0.90 -7.55 -2.40
N ILE A 178 1.43 -6.50 -3.02
CA ILE A 178 2.71 -5.89 -2.62
C ILE A 178 2.41 -4.93 -1.48
N LEU A 179 2.93 -5.26 -0.31
CA LEU A 179 2.78 -4.48 0.92
C LEU A 179 4.07 -3.73 1.17
N LYS A 180 4.08 -2.41 0.92
CA LYS A 180 5.16 -1.53 1.38
C LYS A 180 4.77 -1.00 2.77
N GLY A 181 5.19 -1.75 3.78
CA GLY A 181 4.91 -1.47 5.18
C GLY A 181 5.98 -0.63 5.86
N LYS A 182 5.56 0.15 6.87
CA LYS A 182 6.46 0.82 7.82
C LYS A 182 7.29 -0.20 8.61
N ASN A 183 8.56 0.12 8.87
CA ASN A 183 9.45 -0.68 9.72
C ASN A 183 8.76 -1.01 11.06
N GLY A 184 8.76 -2.30 11.44
CA GLY A 184 8.17 -2.76 12.69
C GLY A 184 6.74 -3.27 12.61
N TYR A 185 6.14 -3.40 11.41
CA TYR A 185 4.83 -4.03 11.23
C TYR A 185 4.86 -5.13 10.16
N LYS A 186 4.15 -6.22 10.42
CA LYS A 186 3.87 -7.30 9.46
C LYS A 186 2.38 -7.25 9.13
N PHE A 187 2.03 -7.28 7.85
CA PHE A 187 0.65 -7.26 7.39
C PHE A 187 0.25 -8.63 6.86
N GLU A 188 -0.95 -9.09 7.20
CA GLU A 188 -1.45 -10.42 6.81
C GLU A 188 -2.88 -10.34 6.29
N LYS A 189 -3.21 -11.21 5.32
CA LYS A 189 -4.55 -11.32 4.74
C LYS A 189 -5.54 -11.85 5.78
N THR A 190 -6.75 -11.30 5.78
CA THR A 190 -7.88 -11.81 6.58
C THR A 190 -8.91 -12.52 5.69
N ASP A 191 -9.94 -13.08 6.31
CA ASP A 191 -11.07 -13.71 5.60
C ASP A 191 -11.99 -12.67 4.93
N GLU A 192 -11.95 -11.42 5.39
CA GLU A 192 -12.62 -10.30 4.71
C GLU A 192 -11.73 -9.79 3.56
N LEU A 193 -12.25 -9.86 2.33
CA LEU A 193 -11.54 -9.39 1.14
C LEU A 193 -11.19 -7.89 1.30
N GLY A 194 -9.92 -7.55 1.06
CA GLY A 194 -9.40 -6.19 1.27
C GLY A 194 -8.94 -5.90 2.71
N VAL A 195 -9.38 -6.63 3.72
CA VAL A 195 -8.97 -6.33 5.10
C VAL A 195 -7.65 -7.02 5.43
N LEU A 196 -6.67 -6.23 5.90
CA LEU A 196 -5.36 -6.71 6.33
C LEU A 196 -5.20 -6.55 7.83
N ARG A 197 -4.68 -7.57 8.51
CA ARG A 197 -4.31 -7.48 9.92
C ARG A 197 -2.88 -6.96 10.04
N ALA A 198 -2.69 -5.83 10.70
CA ALA A 198 -1.39 -5.32 11.07
C ALA A 198 -0.94 -5.92 12.39
N ILE A 199 0.16 -6.64 12.35
CA ILE A 199 0.83 -7.21 13.51
C ILE A 199 2.05 -6.35 13.80
N LYS A 200 2.07 -5.69 14.95
CA LYS A 200 3.26 -4.96 15.41
C LYS A 200 4.36 -6.00 15.65
N LEU A 201 5.40 -5.97 14.83
CA LEU A 201 6.63 -6.67 15.12
C LEU A 201 7.21 -5.95 16.34
N SER A 202 7.32 -6.66 17.45
CA SER A 202 7.95 -6.17 18.67
C SER A 202 9.41 -5.83 18.40
N GLN A 203 9.67 -4.66 17.84
CA GLN A 203 10.97 -4.03 17.81
C GLN A 203 11.22 -3.53 19.24
N LEU A 204 12.11 -4.21 19.96
CA LEU A 204 12.72 -3.61 21.14
C LEU A 204 13.59 -2.46 20.66
N ILE A 205 13.16 -1.24 20.94
CA ILE A 205 14.04 -0.07 20.86
C ILE A 205 14.90 -0.13 22.13
N VAL A 206 16.14 -0.62 21.99
CA VAL A 206 17.12 -0.57 23.07
C VAL A 206 17.72 0.83 23.05
N VAL A 207 17.18 1.73 23.87
CA VAL A 207 17.83 3.02 24.14
C VAL A 207 18.92 2.75 25.16
N ALA A 208 20.17 2.75 24.71
CA ALA A 208 21.30 2.68 25.63
C ALA A 208 21.39 4.02 26.37
N THR A 209 21.28 3.98 27.70
CA THR A 209 21.38 5.15 28.58
C THR A 209 22.62 5.03 29.45
N ASP A 210 23.24 6.17 29.76
CA ASP A 210 24.31 6.24 30.75
C ASP A 210 23.82 5.75 32.13
N VAL A 211 24.60 4.88 32.78
CA VAL A 211 24.22 4.18 34.02
C VAL A 211 24.08 5.13 35.21
N GLU A 212 24.82 6.24 35.23
CA GLU A 212 24.80 7.19 36.34
C GLU A 212 23.73 8.28 36.15
N THR A 213 23.48 8.67 34.90
CA THR A 213 22.64 9.85 34.57
C THR A 213 21.30 9.50 33.92
N GLY A 214 21.10 8.26 33.47
CA GLY A 214 19.86 7.81 32.81
C GLY A 214 19.57 8.47 31.46
N LYS A 215 20.50 9.27 30.92
CA LYS A 215 20.35 9.96 29.63
C LYS A 215 20.78 9.04 28.47
N PRO A 216 20.17 9.17 27.27
CA PRO A 216 20.62 8.44 26.09
C PRO A 216 22.11 8.66 25.80
N LEU A 217 22.84 7.62 25.42
CA LEU A 217 24.28 7.66 25.09
C LEU A 217 24.62 8.55 23.87
N SER A 218 23.64 9.19 23.23
CA SER A 218 23.78 10.12 22.09
C SER A 218 24.61 11.39 22.39
N SER A 219 25.26 11.48 23.54
CA SER A 219 26.03 12.65 24.00
C SER A 219 27.55 12.49 23.89
N ARG A 220 28.07 11.32 23.50
CA ARG A 220 29.51 11.10 23.27
C ARG A 220 29.75 10.25 22.03
N PRO A 221 30.49 10.74 21.02
CA PRO A 221 30.89 9.92 19.89
C PRO A 221 31.88 8.84 20.30
N GLY A 222 31.81 7.66 19.67
CA GLY A 222 32.70 6.52 19.97
C GLY A 222 32.12 5.16 19.63
N GLU A 223 32.90 4.12 19.90
CA GLU A 223 32.53 2.72 19.68
C GLU A 223 31.85 2.13 20.93
N TYR A 224 30.66 1.55 20.77
CA TYR A 224 29.83 1.01 21.84
C TYR A 224 29.48 -0.46 21.59
N PHE A 225 29.43 -1.23 22.67
CA PHE A 225 29.00 -2.63 22.65
C PHE A 225 27.57 -2.77 23.16
N LEU A 226 26.67 -3.24 22.30
CA LEU A 226 25.27 -3.51 22.61
C LEU A 226 25.05 -5.00 22.88
N ARG A 227 24.43 -5.31 24.01
CA ARG A 227 23.96 -6.66 24.36
C ARG A 227 22.46 -6.63 24.66
N PRO A 228 21.59 -7.03 23.72
CA PRO A 228 20.16 -7.09 23.97
C PRO A 228 19.82 -8.24 24.92
N ILE A 229 19.09 -7.94 25.99
CA ILE A 229 18.69 -8.90 27.02
C ILE A 229 17.19 -8.76 27.28
N LEU A 230 16.44 -9.84 27.07
CA LEU A 230 15.04 -9.97 27.45
C LEU A 230 14.79 -11.43 27.80
N GLN A 231 14.23 -11.71 28.99
CA GLN A 231 14.15 -13.06 29.57
C GLN A 231 13.53 -14.11 28.63
N GLU A 232 12.55 -13.73 27.80
CA GLU A 232 11.83 -14.66 26.91
C GLU A 232 12.41 -14.77 25.49
N TYR A 233 13.43 -13.97 25.15
CA TYR A 233 13.95 -13.86 23.80
C TYR A 233 15.46 -14.07 23.76
N GLN A 234 15.88 -14.90 22.81
CA GLN A 234 17.27 -15.03 22.42
C GLN A 234 17.50 -14.16 21.18
N PHE A 235 18.47 -13.27 21.26
CA PHE A 235 18.74 -12.32 20.19
C PHE A 235 19.89 -12.76 19.29
N GLU A 236 19.74 -12.49 17.99
CA GLU A 236 20.75 -12.67 16.96
C GLU A 236 21.03 -11.34 16.25
N PRO A 237 22.29 -10.84 16.29
CA PRO A 237 23.42 -11.40 17.04
C PRO A 237 23.29 -11.20 18.56
N LYS A 238 23.98 -12.04 19.36
CA LYS A 238 23.96 -11.97 20.84
C LYS A 238 24.57 -10.68 21.39
N SER A 239 25.38 -10.02 20.56
CA SER A 239 25.97 -8.71 20.82
C SER A 239 26.33 -8.03 19.50
N LEU A 240 26.36 -6.71 19.50
CA LEU A 240 26.75 -5.90 18.34
C LEU A 240 27.67 -4.78 18.78
N THR A 241 28.63 -4.42 17.94
CA THR A 241 29.42 -3.20 18.12
C THR A 241 28.86 -2.12 17.19
N ILE A 242 28.65 -0.92 17.71
CA ILE A 242 28.19 0.25 16.94
C ILE A 242 29.15 1.42 17.12
N ASN A 243 29.33 2.21 16.08
CA ASN A 243 30.01 3.49 16.17
C ASN A 243 28.97 4.60 16.12
N ILE A 244 29.00 5.49 17.10
CA ILE A 244 28.10 6.65 17.16
C ILE A 244 28.94 7.89 16.85
N ASN A 245 28.57 8.62 15.79
CA ASN A 245 29.15 9.92 15.48
C ASN A 245 28.34 11.06 16.13
N GLU A 246 28.97 12.22 16.30
CA GLU A 246 28.32 13.38 16.94
C GLU A 246 27.18 13.90 16.06
N GLY A 247 25.95 13.96 16.62
CA GLY A 247 24.76 14.43 15.91
C GLY A 247 24.09 13.42 14.97
N GLU A 248 24.59 12.19 14.87
CA GLU A 248 24.05 11.14 13.99
C GLU A 248 23.13 10.16 14.75
N LEU A 249 21.98 9.82 14.15
CA LEU A 249 21.03 8.84 14.68
C LEU A 249 21.30 7.46 14.07
N GLU A 250 21.99 6.61 14.83
CA GLU A 250 22.26 5.23 14.42
C GLU A 250 21.12 4.28 14.81
N THR A 251 20.66 3.48 13.83
CA THR A 251 19.55 2.53 14.02
C THR A 251 20.03 1.10 13.84
N VAL A 252 19.94 0.31 14.92
CA VAL A 252 20.32 -1.11 14.90
C VAL A 252 19.09 -2.00 14.86
N SER A 253 19.09 -2.97 13.95
CA SER A 253 18.09 -4.03 13.93
C SER A 253 18.65 -5.33 14.50
N VAL A 254 17.97 -5.90 15.50
CA VAL A 254 18.31 -7.20 16.09
C VAL A 254 17.10 -8.12 15.98
N LYS A 255 17.32 -9.38 15.61
CA LYS A 255 16.24 -10.38 15.54
C LYS A 255 16.15 -11.10 16.89
N GLY A 256 14.97 -11.06 17.52
CA GLY A 256 14.68 -11.85 18.71
C GLY A 256 13.92 -13.12 18.36
N HIS A 257 14.48 -14.29 18.70
CA HIS A 257 13.79 -15.57 18.70
C HIS A 257 13.21 -15.83 20.09
N ARG A 258 11.88 -15.92 20.19
CA ARG A 258 11.24 -16.27 21.47
C ARG A 258 11.56 -17.73 21.81
N PHE A 259 12.14 -17.97 22.98
CA PHE A 259 12.49 -19.32 23.44
C PHE A 259 11.84 -19.70 24.77
N ALA A 260 11.23 -18.73 25.47
CA ALA A 260 10.50 -18.96 26.71
C ALA A 260 9.17 -18.16 26.75
N TYR A 261 8.27 -18.57 27.65
CA TYR A 261 6.88 -18.12 27.71
C TYR A 261 6.49 -17.71 29.13
N SER A 262 5.38 -16.97 29.23
CA SER A 262 4.77 -16.59 30.50
C SER A 262 3.51 -17.42 30.76
N VAL A 263 3.23 -17.68 32.03
CA VAL A 263 1.95 -18.19 32.52
C VAL A 263 1.32 -17.15 33.42
N PHE A 264 0.03 -16.89 33.17
CA PHE A 264 -0.77 -15.93 33.92
C PHE A 264 -1.84 -16.67 34.71
N GLY A 265 -2.17 -16.14 35.88
CA GLY A 265 -3.27 -16.67 36.66
C GLY A 265 -3.68 -15.73 37.79
N LYS A 266 -4.57 -16.23 38.65
CA LYS A 266 -5.10 -15.48 39.79
C LYS A 266 -5.18 -16.35 41.04
N VAL A 267 -4.93 -15.73 42.19
CA VAL A 267 -5.13 -16.29 43.52
C VAL A 267 -6.25 -15.53 44.22
N SER A 268 -7.27 -16.26 44.70
CA SER A 268 -8.43 -15.70 45.40
C SER A 268 -8.90 -16.60 46.54
N HIS A 269 -9.51 -16.02 47.57
CA HIS A 269 -10.28 -16.76 48.57
C HIS A 269 -11.53 -17.39 47.93
N PRO A 270 -12.16 -18.43 48.52
CA PRO A 270 -13.31 -19.13 47.91
C PRO A 270 -14.52 -18.22 47.75
N ALA A 271 -14.59 -17.14 48.54
CA ALA A 271 -15.58 -16.07 48.43
C ALA A 271 -15.32 -15.08 47.27
N GLY A 272 -14.30 -15.30 46.44
CA GLY A 272 -13.97 -14.48 45.27
C GLY A 272 -13.04 -13.29 45.54
N GLN A 273 -12.66 -13.05 46.80
CA GLN A 273 -11.76 -11.95 47.16
C GLN A 273 -10.33 -12.23 46.68
N PRO A 274 -9.65 -11.26 46.03
CA PRO A 274 -8.28 -11.45 45.56
C PRO A 274 -7.29 -11.53 46.72
N VAL A 275 -6.18 -12.26 46.53
CA VAL A 275 -5.11 -12.36 47.52
C VAL A 275 -3.81 -11.82 46.93
N SER A 276 -3.34 -10.70 47.49
CA SER A 276 -2.07 -10.07 47.10
C SER A 276 -0.90 -10.60 47.90
N SER A 277 0.32 -10.31 47.43
CA SER A 277 1.59 -10.61 48.10
C SER A 277 1.84 -12.12 48.33
N MET A 278 1.23 -13.00 47.55
CA MET A 278 1.45 -14.45 47.61
C MET A 278 2.41 -14.89 46.51
N VAL A 279 3.32 -15.82 46.81
CA VAL A 279 4.28 -16.32 45.83
C VAL A 279 3.70 -17.53 45.11
N VAL A 280 3.70 -17.51 43.78
CA VAL A 280 3.34 -18.65 42.94
C VAL A 280 4.61 -19.16 42.27
N GLU A 281 5.01 -20.38 42.61
CA GLU A 281 6.20 -21.04 42.08
C GLU A 281 5.79 -22.02 40.98
N ALA A 282 6.53 -22.07 39.87
CA ALA A 282 6.47 -23.09 38.85
C ALA A 282 7.79 -23.87 38.79
N VAL A 283 7.74 -25.19 38.99
CA VAL A 283 8.93 -26.08 38.90
C VAL A 283 8.74 -27.11 37.80
N SER A 284 9.75 -27.28 36.94
CA SER A 284 9.79 -28.38 35.96
C SER A 284 10.98 -29.30 36.17
N GLU A 285 10.71 -30.57 36.45
CA GLU A 285 11.76 -31.60 36.49
C GLU A 285 12.29 -31.96 35.09
N GLN A 286 11.50 -31.69 34.04
CA GLN A 286 11.85 -32.01 32.64
C GLN A 286 12.80 -30.99 32.02
N CYS A 287 12.70 -29.73 32.43
CA CYS A 287 13.51 -28.62 31.91
C CYS A 287 14.70 -28.30 32.85
N SER A 288 15.55 -29.29 33.15
CA SER A 288 16.75 -29.11 34.00
C SER A 288 16.46 -28.52 35.39
N GLN A 289 15.35 -28.93 36.02
CA GLN A 289 14.89 -28.38 37.31
C GLN A 289 14.63 -26.87 37.26
N LEU A 290 14.23 -26.33 36.11
CA LEU A 290 13.88 -24.92 35.98
C LEU A 290 12.79 -24.55 37.00
N GLN A 291 13.09 -23.53 37.80
CA GLN A 291 12.22 -22.97 38.81
C GLN A 291 12.08 -21.48 38.54
N GLU A 292 10.83 -21.03 38.40
CA GLU A 292 10.46 -19.63 38.19
C GLU A 292 9.32 -19.29 39.15
N GLU A 293 9.24 -18.04 39.59
CA GLU A 293 8.19 -17.59 40.51
C GLU A 293 7.72 -16.18 40.20
N ASP A 294 6.52 -15.85 40.68
CA ASP A 294 6.01 -14.49 40.70
C ASP A 294 5.19 -14.23 41.98
N THR A 295 5.02 -12.97 42.33
CA THR A 295 4.23 -12.54 43.49
C THR A 295 2.92 -11.91 43.03
N THR A 296 1.80 -12.30 43.64
CA THR A 296 0.49 -11.78 43.27
C THR A 296 0.34 -10.29 43.60
N ASP A 297 -0.28 -9.54 42.68
CA ASP A 297 -0.57 -8.12 42.85
C ASP A 297 -1.82 -7.85 43.72
N GLU A 298 -2.21 -6.58 43.86
CA GLU A 298 -3.41 -6.16 44.61
C GLU A 298 -4.72 -6.80 44.11
N ARG A 299 -4.76 -7.24 42.85
CA ARG A 299 -5.91 -7.92 42.23
C ARG A 299 -5.79 -9.45 42.31
N GLY A 300 -4.75 -9.94 42.97
CA GLY A 300 -4.42 -11.35 43.11
C GLY A 300 -3.86 -11.98 41.83
N GLU A 301 -3.50 -11.18 40.83
CA GLU A 301 -3.01 -11.64 39.54
C GLU A 301 -1.49 -11.89 39.60
N TYR A 302 -1.02 -12.89 38.85
CA TYR A 302 0.40 -13.21 38.73
C TYR A 302 0.77 -13.56 37.28
N ARG A 303 2.04 -13.42 36.96
CA ARG A 303 2.70 -13.71 35.68
C ARG A 303 4.10 -14.32 35.90
N ILE A 304 4.17 -15.64 35.93
CA ILE A 304 5.44 -16.38 35.94
C ILE A 304 6.05 -16.34 34.53
N ARG A 305 7.30 -15.90 34.39
CA ARG A 305 8.00 -15.74 33.10
C ARG A 305 9.09 -16.82 32.95
N GLY A 306 9.70 -16.91 31.77
CA GLY A 306 10.88 -17.78 31.57
C GLY A 306 10.57 -19.27 31.39
N LEU A 307 9.31 -19.66 31.20
CA LEU A 307 8.93 -21.07 31.08
C LEU A 307 9.20 -21.61 29.67
N HIS A 308 9.99 -22.68 29.58
CA HIS A 308 10.36 -23.29 28.30
C HIS A 308 9.21 -24.14 27.72
N PRO A 309 9.08 -24.16 26.38
CA PRO A 309 8.08 -25.00 25.72
C PRO A 309 8.39 -26.49 25.87
N ASN A 310 7.34 -27.29 25.72
CA ASN A 310 7.33 -28.76 25.79
C ASN A 310 7.75 -29.33 27.15
N CYS A 311 7.70 -28.51 28.19
CA CYS A 311 7.92 -28.92 29.58
C CYS A 311 6.63 -28.81 30.39
N VAL A 312 6.46 -29.76 31.31
CA VAL A 312 5.44 -29.72 32.34
C VAL A 312 5.97 -28.98 33.56
N TYR A 313 5.23 -27.97 34.02
CA TYR A 313 5.52 -27.18 35.21
C TYR A 313 4.45 -27.44 36.26
N ARG A 314 4.89 -27.71 37.49
CA ARG A 314 4.02 -27.80 38.65
C ARG A 314 3.95 -26.46 39.36
N LEU A 315 2.76 -25.87 39.40
CA LEU A 315 2.48 -24.62 40.08
C LEU A 315 2.06 -24.86 41.52
N VAL A 316 2.71 -24.18 42.46
CA VAL A 316 2.45 -24.29 43.89
C VAL A 316 2.40 -22.89 44.51
N LEU A 317 1.46 -22.70 45.44
CA LEU A 317 1.35 -21.46 46.21
C LEU A 317 2.27 -21.52 47.45
N LYS A 318 3.00 -20.43 47.69
CA LYS A 318 3.90 -20.25 48.83
C LYS A 318 3.63 -18.92 49.54
N THR A 319 3.99 -18.88 50.81
CA THR A 319 4.15 -17.62 51.54
C THR A 319 5.38 -16.86 51.03
N PRO A 320 5.48 -15.55 51.30
CA PRO A 320 6.72 -14.79 51.09
C PRO A 320 7.95 -15.38 51.80
N SER A 321 7.73 -16.14 52.89
CA SER A 321 8.79 -16.87 53.60
C SER A 321 9.17 -18.21 52.95
N GLY A 322 8.59 -18.55 51.80
CA GLY A 322 8.88 -19.77 51.04
C GLY A 322 8.12 -21.03 51.51
N GLN A 323 7.22 -20.92 52.49
CA GLN A 323 6.46 -22.05 53.02
C GLN A 323 5.29 -22.40 52.09
N ARG A 324 5.15 -23.67 51.73
CA ARG A 324 4.02 -24.14 50.90
C ARG A 324 2.68 -23.94 51.61
N MET A 325 1.75 -23.32 50.90
CA MET A 325 0.40 -23.04 51.39
C MET A 325 -0.58 -24.14 51.03
N LYS A 326 -1.66 -24.26 51.81
CA LYS A 326 -2.80 -25.12 51.48
C LYS A 326 -3.72 -24.38 50.52
N SER A 327 -3.62 -24.66 49.23
CA SER A 327 -4.54 -24.18 48.20
C SER A 327 -5.44 -25.30 47.68
N TYR A 328 -6.53 -24.93 47.00
CA TYR A 328 -7.35 -25.83 46.21
C TYR A 328 -7.38 -25.38 44.73
N PRO A 329 -6.95 -26.24 43.79
CA PRO A 329 -6.23 -27.50 44.01
C PRO A 329 -4.86 -27.25 44.67
N ARG A 330 -4.26 -28.32 45.21
CA ARG A 330 -2.97 -28.26 45.92
C ARG A 330 -1.81 -27.85 45.02
N TYR A 331 -1.91 -28.18 43.74
CA TYR A 331 -0.99 -27.78 42.69
C TYR A 331 -1.73 -27.81 41.34
N TYR A 332 -1.19 -27.13 40.34
CA TYR A 332 -1.60 -27.26 38.94
C TYR A 332 -0.42 -27.71 38.11
N ASP A 333 -0.58 -28.81 37.36
CA ASP A 333 0.42 -29.19 36.37
C ASP A 333 0.00 -28.56 35.03
N ILE A 334 0.87 -27.71 34.48
CA ILE A 334 0.65 -27.01 33.22
C ILE A 334 1.71 -27.42 32.21
N THR A 335 1.31 -27.55 30.95
CA THR A 335 2.25 -27.80 29.85
C THR A 335 2.34 -26.56 28.98
N VAL A 336 3.55 -26.07 28.72
CA VAL A 336 3.77 -24.97 27.80
C VAL A 336 3.90 -25.55 26.39
N CYS A 337 2.85 -25.51 25.57
CA CYS A 337 2.90 -26.06 24.20
C CYS A 337 3.56 -25.09 23.21
N SER A 338 4.42 -25.61 22.32
CA SER A 338 5.04 -24.87 21.19
C SER A 338 4.27 -24.95 19.87
N ILE A 339 2.96 -25.25 19.89
CA ILE A 339 2.21 -25.49 18.65
C ILE A 339 1.96 -24.16 17.93
N PHE A 340 2.74 -23.85 16.90
CA PHE A 340 2.29 -23.07 15.75
C PHE A 340 3.07 -23.48 14.48
N LYS A 341 2.50 -24.41 13.70
CA LYS A 341 2.73 -24.48 12.25
C LYS A 341 2.03 -23.27 11.62
N ALA A 342 2.82 -22.46 10.92
CA ALA A 342 2.44 -21.47 9.91
C ALA A 342 0.97 -20.97 9.92
N LYS A 343 0.71 -19.95 10.75
CA LYS A 343 -0.15 -18.80 10.42
C LYS A 343 0.09 -17.76 11.51
N SER A 344 0.51 -16.57 11.11
CA SER A 344 -0.12 -15.36 11.64
C SER A 344 -0.08 -15.14 13.15
N ARG A 345 1.08 -14.66 13.63
CA ARG A 345 1.41 -14.44 15.04
C ARG A 345 0.64 -13.26 15.63
N ASP A 346 -0.41 -13.55 16.39
CA ASP A 346 -0.81 -12.75 17.54
C ASP A 346 -0.91 -13.67 18.77
N PHE A 347 -0.50 -13.13 19.91
CA PHE A 347 -0.37 -13.85 21.16
C PHE A 347 -1.74 -14.30 21.66
N LEU A 348 -2.04 -15.59 21.52
CA LEU A 348 -3.05 -16.29 22.30
C LEU A 348 -2.42 -17.55 22.86
N THR A 349 -2.19 -17.54 24.16
CA THR A 349 -1.94 -18.74 24.95
C THR A 349 -3.26 -19.52 25.00
N GLN A 350 -3.53 -20.33 23.97
CA GLN A 350 -4.60 -21.33 24.03
C GLN A 350 -4.05 -22.59 24.71
N ILE A 351 -4.45 -22.76 25.97
CA ILE A 351 -4.49 -24.05 26.64
C ILE A 351 -5.83 -24.70 26.25
N PHE A 352 -5.78 -25.85 25.59
CA PHE A 352 -6.95 -26.67 25.27
C PHE A 352 -6.50 -28.14 25.31
N THR A 353 -7.24 -29.13 25.82
CA THR A 353 -8.67 -29.27 26.17
C THR A 353 -8.84 -30.43 27.17
N SER A 354 -9.83 -30.35 28.05
CA SER A 354 -10.76 -31.48 28.21
C SER A 354 -12.12 -30.92 28.65
N SER A 355 -13.13 -31.08 27.79
CA SER A 355 -14.56 -30.98 28.06
C SER A 355 -15.05 -29.92 29.08
N ALA A 356 -15.72 -28.91 28.55
CA ALA A 356 -16.55 -27.89 29.22
C ALA A 356 -15.85 -26.60 29.71
N LYS A 357 -16.24 -25.50 29.04
CA LYS A 357 -16.16 -24.08 29.42
C LYS A 357 -14.79 -23.51 29.76
N SER A 358 -14.38 -22.60 28.87
CA SER A 358 -13.41 -21.52 29.04
C SER A 358 -13.38 -20.94 30.46
N SER A 359 -12.29 -21.15 31.20
CA SER A 359 -11.87 -20.30 32.31
C SER A 359 -10.37 -20.44 32.57
N LEU A 360 -9.72 -19.32 32.91
CA LEU A 360 -8.32 -19.24 33.32
C LEU A 360 -8.08 -20.08 34.60
N PRO A 361 -6.85 -20.59 34.83
CA PRO A 361 -6.55 -21.31 36.07
C PRO A 361 -6.67 -20.35 37.27
N VAL A 362 -7.66 -20.61 38.13
CA VAL A 362 -7.86 -19.92 39.41
C VAL A 362 -7.39 -20.86 40.53
N LEU A 363 -6.45 -20.38 41.35
CA LEU A 363 -6.03 -21.03 42.59
C LEU A 363 -6.84 -20.47 43.75
N TRP A 364 -7.59 -21.32 44.44
CA TRP A 364 -8.37 -20.91 45.61
C TRP A 364 -7.55 -21.09 46.88
N LEU A 365 -7.28 -19.99 47.59
CA LEU A 365 -6.68 -20.05 48.92
C LEU A 365 -7.76 -20.51 49.91
N LYS A 366 -7.50 -21.55 50.71
CA LYS A 366 -8.47 -22.02 51.73
C LYS A 366 -8.50 -21.11 52.95
#